data_AF-A0A9P4J057-F1
#
_entry.id   AF-A0A9P4J057-F1
#
_cell.length_a   1.000
_cell.length_b   1.000
_cell.length_c   1.000
_cell.angle_alpha   90.00
_cell.angle_beta   90.00
_cell.angle_gamma   90.00
#
_symmetry.space_group_name_H-M   'P 1'
#
loop_
_entity.id
_entity.type
_entity.pdbx_description
1 polymer ?
#
loop_
_entity_poly.entity_id
_entity_poly.type
_entity_poly.pdbx_seq_one_letter_code
_entity_poly.pdbx_strand_id
1 'polypeptide(L)'
;MSQAVNSISKTTGEGNSFSRFNDLPLELRNQIWVQGLPDIGSSYLFSFRPGCWSPRDPLPSDPGYHRLRLSRYELFLDFNYELLGKVCITTPLALVNREAYAITFKWMQRKNLRNDSQSSVEVVLTRPFDPMRDAIPFGQRDK
;
A
#
# COMPACT_ATOMS: atom_id res chain seq x y z
N MET A 1 -47.76 40.88 27.17
CA MET A 1 -47.25 39.50 27.26
C MET A 1 -46.74 39.15 25.87
N SER A 2 -45.41 39.10 25.70
CA SER A 2 -44.65 37.85 25.45
C SER A 2 -44.94 37.25 24.06
N GLN A 3 -43.99 36.99 23.17
CA GLN A 3 -42.56 36.73 23.34
C GLN A 3 -41.81 36.82 21.98
N ALA A 4 -40.52 37.18 22.09
CA ALA A 4 -39.33 36.72 21.36
C ALA A 4 -39.49 36.28 19.88
N VAL A 5 -38.90 36.99 18.92
CA VAL A 5 -37.47 36.90 18.56
C VAL A 5 -36.99 35.45 18.43
N ASN A 6 -36.84 34.99 17.19
CA ASN A 6 -35.78 34.08 16.81
C ASN A 6 -35.37 34.41 15.37
N SER A 7 -34.60 35.49 15.24
CA SER A 7 -33.65 35.60 14.14
C SER A 7 -32.72 34.39 14.27
N ILE A 8 -32.88 33.43 13.37
CA ILE A 8 -31.89 32.38 13.17
C ILE A 8 -30.67 33.08 12.57
N SER A 9 -29.80 33.55 13.45
CA SER A 9 -28.42 33.86 13.10
C SER A 9 -27.85 32.59 12.49
N LYS A 10 -27.67 32.61 11.16
CA LYS A 10 -26.71 31.75 10.49
C LYS A 10 -25.37 32.02 11.17
N THR A 11 -25.03 31.20 12.15
CA THR A 11 -23.64 31.00 12.52
C THR A 11 -23.02 30.35 11.30
N THR A 12 -22.48 31.17 10.42
CA THR A 12 -21.44 30.78 9.48
C THR A 12 -20.35 30.21 10.39
N GLY A 13 -20.37 28.88 10.58
CA GLY A 13 -19.20 28.19 11.03
C GLY A 13 -18.17 28.50 9.96
N GLU A 14 -17.29 29.45 10.26
CA GLU A 14 -16.03 29.60 9.56
C GLU A 14 -15.40 28.21 9.64
N GLY A 15 -15.56 27.45 8.56
CA GLY A 15 -14.75 26.26 8.36
C GLY A 15 -13.34 26.79 8.51
N ASN A 16 -12.63 26.33 9.54
CA ASN A 16 -11.23 26.63 9.80
C ASN A 16 -10.46 26.21 8.55
N SER A 17 -10.46 27.07 7.55
CA SER A 17 -9.67 26.92 6.34
C SER A 17 -8.24 26.91 6.83
N PHE A 18 -7.48 25.93 6.36
CA PHE A 18 -6.04 25.81 6.54
C PHE A 18 -5.33 26.99 5.83
N SER A 19 -5.76 28.23 6.07
CA SER A 19 -5.46 29.41 5.26
C SER A 19 -4.00 29.82 5.41
N ARG A 20 -3.45 29.69 6.62
CA ARG A 20 -2.05 30.03 6.92
C ARG A 20 -1.04 29.03 6.40
N PHE A 21 -1.47 27.86 5.92
CA PHE A 21 -0.54 26.90 5.35
C PHE A 21 0.16 27.48 4.13
N ASN A 22 -0.56 28.22 3.28
CA ASN A 22 0.01 28.84 2.09
C ASN A 22 0.95 30.02 2.41
N ASP A 23 0.88 30.58 3.61
CA ASP A 23 1.76 31.66 4.07
C ASP A 23 3.15 31.13 4.49
N LEU A 24 3.30 29.82 4.64
CA LEU A 24 4.58 29.19 4.97
C LEU A 24 5.53 29.23 3.76
N PRO A 25 6.84 29.46 3.99
CA PRO A 25 7.87 29.22 2.99
C PRO A 25 7.74 27.85 2.33
N LEU A 26 8.08 27.78 1.04
CA LEU A 26 7.96 26.56 0.23
C LEU A 26 8.68 25.37 0.87
N GLU A 27 9.84 25.62 1.48
CA GLU A 27 10.66 24.62 2.16
C GLU A 27 9.89 23.96 3.31
N LEU A 28 9.20 24.76 4.13
CA LEU A 28 8.40 24.25 5.25
C LEU A 28 7.17 23.50 4.76
N ARG A 29 6.48 24.00 3.73
CA ARG A 29 5.33 23.31 3.12
C ARG A 29 5.74 21.94 2.58
N ASN A 30 6.87 21.88 1.87
CA ASN A 30 7.43 20.62 1.37
C ASN A 30 7.80 19.66 2.50
N GLN A 31 8.41 20.15 3.58
CA GLN A 31 8.74 19.32 4.74
C GLN A 31 7.49 18.74 5.41
N ILE A 32 6.44 19.55 5.59
CA ILE A 32 5.17 19.09 6.16
C ILE A 32 4.56 17.98 5.30
N TRP A 33 4.54 18.16 3.98
CA TRP A 33 4.08 17.12 3.05
C TRP A 33 4.95 15.86 3.10
N VAL A 34 6.27 15.98 3.15
CA VAL A 34 7.14 14.81 3.27
C VAL A 34 6.92 14.06 4.59
N GLN A 35 6.75 14.78 5.70
CA GLN A 35 6.52 14.19 7.02
C GLN A 35 5.11 13.59 7.17
N GLY A 36 4.14 14.08 6.42
CA GLY A 36 2.78 13.53 6.40
C GLY A 36 2.63 12.23 5.59
N LEU A 37 3.68 11.80 4.87
CA LEU A 37 3.65 10.54 4.13
C LEU A 37 3.68 9.35 5.09
N PRO A 38 2.97 8.24 4.78
CA PRO A 38 3.03 7.04 5.59
C PRO A 38 4.47 6.52 5.73
N ASP A 39 4.85 6.16 6.96
CA ASP A 39 6.11 5.44 7.16
C ASP A 39 5.92 3.99 6.72
N ILE A 40 6.47 3.70 5.54
CA ILE A 40 6.43 2.37 4.96
C ILE A 40 7.77 1.69 5.19
N GLY A 41 7.73 0.67 6.04
CA GLY A 41 8.88 -0.14 6.43
C GLY A 41 9.55 -0.84 5.24
N SER A 42 10.69 -1.45 5.52
CA SER A 42 11.51 -2.15 4.52
C SER A 42 10.97 -3.51 4.11
N SER A 43 10.06 -4.09 4.89
CA SER A 43 9.59 -5.47 4.77
C SER A 43 8.16 -5.57 5.24
N TYR A 44 7.37 -6.41 4.59
CA TYR A 44 5.97 -6.66 4.93
C TYR A 44 5.71 -8.15 5.14
N LEU A 45 4.68 -8.44 5.91
CA LEU A 45 4.15 -9.79 6.08
C LEU A 45 3.00 -10.00 5.11
N PHE A 46 3.12 -11.01 4.26
CA PHE A 46 2.06 -11.40 3.34
C PHE A 46 1.37 -12.65 3.85
N SER A 47 0.04 -12.58 3.94
CA SER A 47 -0.76 -13.76 4.28
C SER A 47 -0.66 -14.81 3.17
N PHE A 48 -0.32 -16.04 3.54
CA PHE A 48 -0.35 -17.15 2.60
C PHE A 48 -1.75 -17.31 1.97
N ARG A 49 -1.78 -17.51 0.65
CA ARG A 49 -2.98 -17.82 -0.11
C ARG A 49 -2.85 -19.21 -0.72
N PRO A 50 -3.88 -20.07 -0.61
CA PRO A 50 -3.92 -21.32 -1.37
C PRO A 50 -3.78 -21.04 -2.87
N GLY A 51 -3.12 -21.95 -3.60
CA GLY A 51 -2.93 -21.82 -5.05
C GLY A 51 -1.64 -21.10 -5.49
N CYS A 52 -0.81 -20.63 -4.56
CA CYS A 52 0.52 -20.08 -4.89
C CYS A 52 1.55 -21.15 -5.29
N TRP A 53 1.24 -22.43 -5.12
CA TRP A 53 2.13 -23.53 -5.52
C TRP A 53 1.64 -24.15 -6.82
N SER A 54 2.51 -24.23 -7.81
CA SER A 54 2.23 -24.87 -9.10
C SER A 54 3.19 -26.03 -9.35
N PRO A 55 2.69 -27.17 -9.87
CA PRO A 55 3.55 -28.25 -10.31
C PRO A 55 4.42 -27.78 -11.47
N ARG A 56 5.67 -28.22 -11.49
CA ARG A 56 6.56 -27.98 -12.62
C ARG A 56 7.45 -29.19 -12.88
N ASP A 57 8.02 -29.22 -14.08
CA ASP A 57 8.93 -30.29 -14.45
C ASP A 57 10.26 -30.18 -13.69
N PRO A 58 10.88 -31.32 -13.35
CA PRO A 58 12.20 -31.37 -12.74
C PRO A 58 13.26 -30.81 -13.69
N LEU A 59 14.08 -29.89 -13.18
CA LEU A 59 15.21 -29.29 -13.89
C LEU A 59 16.52 -29.90 -13.39
N PRO A 60 17.54 -30.08 -14.26
CA PRO A 60 18.85 -30.59 -13.84
C PRO A 60 19.56 -29.78 -12.76
N SER A 61 19.18 -28.51 -12.59
CA SER A 61 19.69 -27.60 -11.55
C SER A 61 19.05 -27.82 -10.18
N ASP A 62 17.99 -28.63 -10.07
CA ASP A 62 17.25 -28.73 -8.83
C ASP A 62 18.01 -29.53 -7.77
N PRO A 63 18.00 -29.07 -6.50
CA PRO A 63 18.47 -29.87 -5.39
C PRO A 63 17.75 -31.21 -5.35
N GLY A 64 18.50 -32.31 -5.44
CA GLY A 64 17.93 -33.66 -5.45
C GLY A 64 17.52 -34.19 -6.83
N TYR A 65 17.72 -33.42 -7.92
CA TYR A 65 17.49 -33.93 -9.27
C TYR A 65 18.39 -35.13 -9.55
N HIS A 66 17.79 -36.29 -9.83
CA HIS A 66 18.51 -37.50 -10.22
C HIS A 66 17.89 -38.05 -11.51
N ARG A 67 18.57 -37.84 -12.64
CA ARG A 67 18.10 -38.24 -13.99
C ARG A 67 17.62 -39.70 -14.08
N LEU A 68 18.22 -40.60 -13.30
CA LEU A 68 17.90 -42.03 -13.27
C LEU A 68 16.83 -42.43 -12.23
N ARG A 69 16.45 -41.50 -11.34
CA ARG A 69 15.45 -41.68 -10.27
C ARG A 69 14.18 -40.86 -10.47
N LEU A 70 13.99 -40.28 -11.65
CA LEU A 70 12.72 -39.68 -12.07
C LEU A 70 11.63 -40.77 -12.13
N SER A 71 11.22 -41.23 -10.95
CA SER A 71 10.03 -42.05 -10.76
C SER A 71 8.85 -41.17 -11.13
N ARG A 72 7.74 -41.79 -11.52
CA ARG A 72 6.52 -41.08 -11.96
C ARG A 72 5.85 -40.23 -10.86
N TYR A 73 6.53 -40.00 -9.74
CA TYR A 73 5.99 -39.44 -8.51
C TYR A 73 6.85 -38.32 -7.89
N GLU A 74 7.99 -37.94 -8.50
CA GLU A 74 8.76 -36.78 -8.02
C GLU A 74 8.06 -35.48 -8.48
N LEU A 75 7.25 -34.90 -7.58
CA LEU A 75 6.54 -33.65 -7.81
C LEU A 75 7.41 -32.46 -7.39
N PHE A 76 7.89 -31.69 -8.36
CA PHE A 76 8.55 -30.41 -8.11
C PHE A 76 7.49 -29.31 -8.10
N LEU A 77 7.62 -28.38 -7.14
CA LEU A 77 6.69 -27.28 -6.96
C LEU A 77 7.45 -25.96 -7.07
N ASP A 78 6.91 -25.05 -7.87
CA ASP A 78 7.31 -23.65 -7.86
C ASP A 78 6.35 -22.83 -7.03
N PHE A 79 6.92 -21.92 -6.24
CA PHE A 79 6.16 -20.96 -5.49
C PHE A 79 5.98 -19.67 -6.31
N ASN A 80 4.78 -19.49 -6.86
CA ASN A 80 4.41 -18.27 -7.57
C ASN A 80 3.95 -17.21 -6.56
N TYR A 81 4.91 -16.38 -6.15
CA TYR A 81 4.68 -15.29 -5.21
C TYR A 81 3.88 -14.12 -5.82
N GLU A 82 3.69 -14.04 -7.14
CA GLU A 82 2.83 -13.02 -7.76
C GLU A 82 1.34 -13.25 -7.46
N LEU A 83 0.99 -14.49 -7.10
CA LEU A 83 -0.35 -14.86 -6.63
C LEU A 83 -0.57 -14.51 -5.15
N LEU A 84 0.50 -14.13 -4.43
CA LEU A 84 0.32 -13.46 -3.15
C LEU A 84 -0.40 -12.13 -3.41
N GLY A 85 -1.39 -11.81 -2.58
CA GLY A 85 -2.08 -10.53 -2.67
C GLY A 85 -1.13 -9.35 -2.59
N LYS A 86 -1.62 -8.13 -2.83
CA LYS A 86 -0.80 -6.92 -2.68
C LYS A 86 -1.00 -6.32 -1.28
N VAL A 87 0.00 -5.61 -0.78
CA VAL A 87 -0.18 -4.72 0.37
C VAL A 87 -0.78 -3.41 -0.13
N CYS A 88 -1.88 -2.98 0.48
CA CYS A 88 -2.52 -1.70 0.19
C CYS A 88 -2.09 -0.65 1.22
N ILE A 89 -1.69 0.52 0.72
CA ILE A 89 -1.30 1.68 1.50
C ILE A 89 -2.18 2.84 1.04
N THR A 90 -3.04 3.32 1.92
CA THR A 90 -3.89 4.48 1.65
C THR A 90 -3.14 5.75 2.05
N THR A 91 -3.11 6.74 1.16
CA THR A 91 -2.51 8.06 1.44
C THR A 91 -3.47 9.19 1.04
N PRO A 92 -4.25 9.76 1.98
CA PRO A 92 -5.15 10.86 1.66
C PRO A 92 -4.38 12.14 1.27
N LEU A 93 -3.08 12.20 1.56
CA LEU A 93 -2.22 13.34 1.27
C LEU A 93 -2.21 13.70 -0.22
N ALA A 94 -2.28 12.69 -1.10
CA ALA A 94 -2.33 12.90 -2.54
C ALA A 94 -3.58 13.69 -3.01
N LEU A 95 -4.62 13.79 -2.18
CA LEU A 95 -5.89 14.43 -2.54
C LEU A 95 -6.00 15.87 -2.02
N VAL A 96 -5.06 16.32 -1.18
CA VAL A 96 -5.16 17.63 -0.51
C VAL A 96 -5.01 18.78 -1.50
N ASN A 97 -3.91 18.80 -2.26
CA ASN A 97 -3.64 19.79 -3.30
C ASN A 97 -2.54 19.30 -4.26
N ARG A 98 -2.19 20.12 -5.25
CA ARG A 98 -1.19 19.78 -6.28
C ARG A 98 0.23 19.57 -5.70
N GLU A 99 0.60 20.32 -4.67
CA GLU A 99 1.93 20.20 -4.03
C GLU A 99 2.06 18.85 -3.31
N ALA A 100 1.07 18.52 -2.50
CA ALA A 100 0.98 17.28 -1.76
C ALA A 100 0.93 16.07 -2.72
N TYR A 101 0.18 16.18 -3.82
CA TYR A 101 0.17 15.17 -4.88
C TYR A 101 1.55 14.96 -5.51
N ALA A 102 2.24 16.03 -5.90
CA ALA A 102 3.57 15.92 -6.53
C ALA A 102 4.61 15.26 -5.61
N ILE A 103 4.55 15.57 -4.31
CA ILE A 103 5.42 14.95 -3.30
C ILE A 103 5.07 13.48 -3.11
N THR A 104 3.77 13.16 -2.97
CA THR A 104 3.30 11.78 -2.83
C THR A 104 3.67 10.94 -4.05
N PHE A 105 3.54 11.48 -5.26
CA PHE A 105 3.91 10.79 -6.49
C PHE A 105 5.41 10.48 -6.56
N LYS A 106 6.27 11.43 -6.20
CA LYS A 106 7.72 11.20 -6.12
C LYS A 106 8.08 10.13 -5.08
N TRP A 107 7.43 10.16 -3.92
CA TRP A 107 7.62 9.14 -2.88
C TRP A 107 7.14 7.75 -3.35
N MET A 108 5.98 7.67 -3.99
CA MET A 108 5.43 6.45 -4.58
C MET A 108 6.42 5.79 -5.56
N GLN A 109 7.00 6.59 -6.48
CA GLN A 109 8.01 6.11 -7.43
C GLN A 109 9.27 5.59 -6.73
N ARG A 110 9.81 6.33 -5.75
CA ARG A 110 11.00 5.91 -4.99
C ARG A 110 10.80 4.61 -4.23
N LYS A 111 9.57 4.34 -3.80
CA LYS A 111 9.19 3.15 -3.03
C LYS A 111 8.65 2.01 -3.91
N ASN A 112 8.71 2.17 -5.24
CA ASN A 112 8.21 1.21 -6.23
C ASN A 112 6.76 0.77 -5.97
N LEU A 113 5.93 1.74 -5.55
CA LEU A 113 4.50 1.54 -5.33
C LEU A 113 3.73 1.77 -6.63
N ARG A 114 2.64 1.04 -6.82
CA ARG A 114 1.73 1.18 -7.96
C ARG A 114 0.44 1.85 -7.51
N ASN A 115 -0.10 2.73 -8.33
CA ASN A 115 -1.43 3.29 -8.09
C ASN A 115 -2.50 2.25 -8.52
N ASP A 116 -3.33 1.82 -7.58
CA ASP A 116 -4.45 0.88 -7.80
C ASP A 116 -5.79 1.53 -7.43
N SER A 117 -5.83 2.87 -7.44
CA SER A 117 -7.02 3.66 -7.08
C SER A 117 -8.11 3.45 -8.12
N GLN A 118 -9.29 3.02 -7.66
CA GLN A 118 -10.47 2.84 -8.52
C GLN A 118 -11.32 4.11 -8.63
N SER A 119 -11.04 5.12 -7.80
CA SER A 119 -11.79 6.37 -7.70
C SER A 119 -10.86 7.53 -7.43
N SER A 120 -11.30 8.75 -7.73
CA SER A 120 -10.61 10.00 -7.39
C SER A 120 -10.71 10.36 -5.90
N VAL A 121 -11.56 9.67 -5.13
CA VAL A 121 -11.84 9.96 -3.71
C VAL A 121 -10.87 9.24 -2.77
N GLU A 122 -10.21 8.18 -3.22
CA GLU A 122 -9.25 7.43 -2.42
C GLU A 122 -8.01 7.13 -3.25
N VAL A 123 -6.83 7.44 -2.70
CA VAL A 123 -5.56 7.04 -3.30
C VAL A 123 -5.04 5.79 -2.62
N VAL A 124 -5.23 4.65 -3.29
CA VAL A 124 -4.75 3.34 -2.87
C VAL A 124 -3.48 3.01 -3.64
N LEU A 125 -2.38 2.90 -2.91
CA LEU A 125 -1.10 2.47 -3.44
C LEU A 125 -0.88 1.01 -3.10
N THR A 126 -0.33 0.25 -4.03
CA THR A 126 -0.07 -1.17 -3.85
C THR A 126 1.41 -1.50 -4.04
N ARG A 127 1.89 -2.42 -3.21
CA ARG A 127 3.22 -3.02 -3.35
C ARG A 127 3.07 -4.54 -3.56
N PRO A 128 3.68 -5.11 -4.61
CA PRO A 128 3.75 -6.56 -4.77
C PRO A 128 4.71 -7.18 -3.74
N PHE A 129 4.61 -8.49 -3.54
CA PHE A 129 5.56 -9.23 -2.73
C PHE A 129 6.98 -9.15 -3.29
N ASP A 130 7.96 -8.91 -2.43
CA ASP A 130 9.39 -8.91 -2.74
C ASP A 130 10.07 -10.12 -2.05
N PRO A 131 10.45 -11.17 -2.80
CA PRO A 131 11.06 -12.37 -2.22
C PRO A 131 12.36 -12.13 -1.45
N MET A 132 13.04 -11.01 -1.68
CA MET A 132 14.32 -10.69 -1.02
C MET A 132 14.13 -9.96 0.31
N ARG A 133 12.93 -9.42 0.58
CA ARG A 133 12.69 -8.50 1.71
C ARG A 133 11.48 -8.87 2.55
N ASP A 134 10.48 -9.48 1.94
CA ASP A 134 9.21 -9.79 2.58
C ASP A 134 9.20 -11.21 3.12
N ALA A 135 8.32 -11.45 4.09
CA ALA A 135 8.18 -12.76 4.72
C ALA A 135 6.72 -13.21 4.67
N ILE A 136 6.55 -14.53 4.60
CA ILE A 136 5.27 -15.20 4.74
C ILE A 136 5.33 -15.90 6.09
N PRO A 137 4.49 -15.55 7.07
CA PRO A 137 4.49 -16.25 8.35
C PRO A 137 4.03 -17.70 8.14
N PHE A 138 4.87 -18.65 8.51
CA PHE A 138 4.54 -20.07 8.53
C PHE A 138 4.17 -20.46 9.97
N GLY A 139 2.87 -20.59 10.26
CA GLY A 139 2.39 -20.94 11.60
C GLY A 139 0.98 -20.45 11.90
N GLN A 140 0.06 -21.41 12.02
CA GLN A 140 -1.30 -21.35 12.57
C GLN A 140 -2.34 -20.44 11.88
N ARG A 141 -3.19 -21.08 11.07
CA ARG A 141 -4.61 -20.73 10.96
C ARG A 141 -5.41 -21.83 11.64
N ASP A 142 -5.68 -21.66 12.92
CA ASP A 142 -6.86 -22.25 13.56
C ASP A 142 -7.70 -21.10 14.12
N LYS A 143 -8.79 -20.78 13.42
CA LYS A 143 -10.04 -20.30 13.99
C LYS A 143 -11.18 -20.73 13.07
#